data_AF-A0A1S2QIM7-F1
#
_entry.id   AF-A0A1S2QIM7-F1
#
_cell.length_a   1.000
_cell.length_b   1.000
_cell.length_c   1.000
_cell.angle_alpha   90.00
_cell.angle_beta   90.00
_cell.angle_gamma   90.00
#
_symmetry.space_group_name_H-M   'P 1'
#
loop_
_entity.id
_entity.type
_entity.pdbx_description
1 polymer ?
#
loop_
_entity_poly.entity_id
_entity_poly.type
_entity_poly.pdbx_seq_one_letter_code
_entity_poly.pdbx_strand_id
1 'polypeptide(L)'
;MTTLRKTRARLGMLPLAVVVLLTAGCGTQRAGDAADAYRRSHPTPTGISTPSTPSTPTDFPCPGESHGPTPPTAAATPSSTVPPTDHYAENHGFRVPIPLHGRSRCDGLTAVSHVESALDPLRRRGDFSPDSVRSALTGLGYSAGKVQAYRNGPTGVGFLIDIGASPRCVEGTMSRDSTKADAFGGYPDGTGCEPPSGGH
;
A
#
# COMPACT_ATOMS: atom_id res chain seq x y z
N MET A 1 61.24 7.56 9.29
CA MET A 1 61.54 6.58 8.22
C MET A 1 60.34 6.51 7.30
N THR A 2 60.53 6.95 6.08
CA THR A 2 59.57 6.98 4.96
C THR A 2 59.48 5.63 4.28
N THR A 3 58.28 5.19 3.88
CA THR A 3 58.10 4.49 2.59
C THR A 3 56.68 4.71 2.07
N LEU A 4 56.62 5.57 1.05
CA LEU A 4 55.57 5.67 0.04
C LEU A 4 55.53 4.38 -0.80
N ARG A 5 54.36 3.85 -1.15
CA ARG A 5 54.17 3.07 -2.38
C ARG A 5 52.91 3.50 -3.14
N LYS A 6 53.15 4.25 -4.23
CA LYS A 6 52.37 4.30 -5.49
C LYS A 6 52.20 2.86 -6.04
N THR A 7 51.21 2.48 -6.86
CA THR A 7 50.91 3.02 -8.20
C THR A 7 49.64 2.39 -8.81
N ARG A 8 48.86 3.23 -9.52
CA ARG A 8 48.26 3.09 -10.89
C ARG A 8 47.42 1.87 -11.34
N ALA A 9 46.17 2.20 -11.67
CA ALA A 9 45.54 2.28 -13.02
C ALA A 9 45.40 1.05 -13.94
N ARG A 10 44.18 0.89 -14.49
CA ARG A 10 43.76 0.59 -15.89
C ARG A 10 42.21 0.54 -15.90
N LEU A 11 41.48 1.49 -16.47
CA LEU A 11 41.11 1.67 -17.89
C LEU A 11 40.74 0.36 -18.61
N GLY A 12 39.45 0.19 -18.90
CA GLY A 12 38.89 -0.87 -19.74
C GLY A 12 37.47 -0.53 -20.18
N MET A 13 37.35 0.12 -21.34
CA MET A 13 36.13 0.25 -22.15
C MET A 13 35.98 -1.02 -23.02
N LEU A 14 34.76 -1.54 -23.19
CA LEU A 14 34.13 -1.79 -24.51
C LEU A 14 32.69 -2.34 -24.35
N PRO A 15 31.77 -2.01 -25.28
CA PRO A 15 30.34 -2.26 -25.21
C PRO A 15 29.93 -3.55 -25.94
N LEU A 16 28.74 -4.06 -25.64
CA LEU A 16 28.09 -5.08 -26.46
C LEU A 16 26.61 -4.71 -26.65
N ALA A 17 26.32 -4.32 -27.88
CA ALA A 17 24.97 -4.09 -28.38
C ALA A 17 24.27 -5.44 -28.60
N VAL A 18 23.01 -5.55 -28.21
CA VAL A 18 22.09 -6.58 -28.71
C VAL A 18 20.79 -5.90 -29.11
N VAL A 19 20.56 -5.89 -30.42
CA VAL A 19 19.31 -5.53 -31.08
C VAL A 19 18.36 -6.72 -30.97
N VAL A 20 17.14 -6.51 -30.47
CA VAL A 20 16.04 -7.47 -30.63
C VAL A 20 14.89 -6.76 -31.35
N LEU A 21 14.75 -7.06 -32.64
CA LEU A 21 13.51 -6.87 -33.40
C LEU A 21 12.53 -7.97 -32.98
N LEU A 22 11.31 -7.60 -32.61
CA LEU A 22 10.15 -8.49 -32.64
C LEU A 22 9.03 -7.84 -33.43
N THR A 23 8.69 -8.53 -34.52
CA THR A 23 7.64 -8.26 -35.49
C THR A 23 6.34 -8.98 -35.10
N ALA A 24 5.23 -8.43 -35.60
CA ALA A 24 3.94 -9.06 -35.87
C ALA A 24 3.00 -9.40 -34.68
N GLY A 25 1.85 -8.69 -34.67
CA GLY A 25 0.62 -9.12 -34.01
C GLY A 25 -0.58 -8.60 -34.79
N CYS A 26 -1.25 -9.50 -35.52
CA CYS A 26 -2.35 -9.25 -36.46
C CYS A 26 -3.56 -8.54 -35.85
N GLY A 27 -3.98 -7.43 -36.46
CA GLY A 27 -5.34 -6.91 -36.34
C GLY A 27 -6.31 -7.77 -37.14
N THR A 28 -7.41 -8.19 -36.53
CA THR A 28 -8.52 -8.83 -37.24
C THR A 28 -9.58 -7.79 -37.57
N GLN A 29 -9.87 -7.69 -38.86
CA GLN A 29 -10.94 -6.89 -39.43
C GLN A 29 -12.17 -7.79 -39.60
N ARG A 30 -13.34 -7.34 -39.15
CA ARG A 30 -14.63 -7.83 -39.67
C ARG A 30 -15.44 -6.64 -40.15
N ALA A 31 -15.74 -6.68 -41.45
CA ALA A 31 -16.65 -5.79 -42.14
C ALA A 31 -18.10 -6.24 -41.92
N GLY A 32 -19.01 -5.28 -41.98
CA GLY A 32 -20.45 -5.53 -41.99
C GLY A 32 -21.26 -4.24 -42.02
N ASP A 33 -21.09 -3.44 -43.07
CA ASP A 33 -22.10 -2.45 -43.46
C ASP A 33 -23.20 -3.16 -44.26
N ALA A 34 -24.45 -3.04 -43.81
CA ALA A 34 -25.64 -3.12 -44.65
C ALA A 34 -26.79 -2.40 -43.92
N ALA A 35 -27.05 -1.16 -44.36
CA ALA A 35 -28.34 -0.53 -44.16
C ALA A 35 -29.37 -1.22 -45.06
N ASP A 36 -30.52 -1.65 -44.52
CA ASP A 36 -31.82 -1.22 -45.02
C ASP A 36 -33.00 -1.68 -44.14
N ALA A 37 -33.84 -0.69 -43.82
CA ALA A 37 -35.30 -0.69 -43.80
C ALA A 37 -36.15 -1.81 -43.14
N TYR A 38 -36.96 -1.35 -42.17
CA TYR A 38 -38.32 -1.81 -41.81
C TYR A 38 -38.50 -3.15 -41.06
N ARG A 39 -38.61 -3.07 -39.72
CA ARG A 39 -39.87 -3.44 -39.03
C ARG A 39 -39.92 -2.88 -37.60
N ARG A 40 -40.84 -1.92 -37.42
CA ARG A 40 -41.27 -1.36 -36.14
C ARG A 40 -41.89 -2.47 -35.29
N SER A 41 -41.27 -2.80 -34.17
CA SER A 41 -41.89 -3.50 -33.04
C SER A 41 -41.05 -3.15 -31.81
N HIS A 42 -41.56 -2.20 -31.03
CA HIS A 42 -40.98 -1.82 -29.73
C HIS A 42 -41.14 -2.99 -28.75
N PRO A 43 -40.06 -3.55 -28.17
CA PRO A 43 -40.15 -4.14 -26.85
C PRO A 43 -39.92 -3.04 -25.81
N THR A 44 -40.89 -2.88 -24.92
CA THR A 44 -40.76 -2.13 -23.67
C THR A 44 -39.46 -2.52 -22.95
N PRO A 45 -38.52 -1.60 -22.67
CA PRO A 45 -37.38 -1.91 -21.81
C PRO A 45 -37.88 -1.99 -20.37
N THR A 46 -38.38 -3.16 -19.98
CA THR A 46 -38.60 -3.51 -18.58
C THR A 46 -37.33 -4.17 -18.10
N GLY A 47 -36.51 -3.42 -17.37
CA GLY A 47 -35.23 -3.92 -16.89
C GLY A 47 -34.26 -2.77 -16.69
N ILE A 48 -34.58 -1.88 -15.76
CA ILE A 48 -33.55 -1.08 -15.12
C ILE A 48 -32.68 -2.11 -14.41
N SER A 49 -31.53 -2.45 -14.99
CA SER A 49 -30.51 -3.20 -14.28
C SER A 49 -30.21 -2.41 -13.02
N THR A 50 -30.72 -2.89 -11.89
CA THR A 50 -30.28 -2.44 -10.57
C THR A 50 -28.76 -2.44 -10.59
N PRO A 51 -28.09 -1.31 -10.29
CA PRO A 51 -26.64 -1.33 -10.15
C PRO A 51 -26.31 -2.42 -9.13
N SER A 52 -25.54 -3.42 -9.56
CA SER A 52 -25.06 -4.48 -8.68
C SER A 52 -24.43 -3.79 -7.48
N THR A 53 -25.05 -3.96 -6.32
CA THR A 53 -24.49 -3.49 -5.06
C THR A 53 -23.09 -4.09 -4.97
N PRO A 54 -22.02 -3.29 -4.86
CA PRO A 54 -20.68 -3.85 -4.76
C PRO A 54 -20.67 -4.81 -3.57
N SER A 55 -20.42 -6.08 -3.83
CA SER A 55 -20.39 -7.11 -2.79
C SER A 55 -19.42 -6.66 -1.72
N THR A 56 -19.87 -6.61 -0.46
CA THR A 56 -18.98 -6.41 0.68
C THR A 56 -17.83 -7.41 0.57
N PRO A 57 -16.56 -6.94 0.60
CA PRO A 57 -15.41 -7.82 0.53
C PRO A 57 -15.53 -8.92 1.58
N THR A 58 -15.44 -10.18 1.16
CA THR A 58 -15.50 -11.30 2.09
C THR A 58 -14.17 -11.42 2.80
N ASP A 59 -14.18 -11.21 4.12
CA ASP A 59 -13.05 -11.53 4.96
C ASP A 59 -13.04 -13.01 5.32
N PHE A 60 -11.84 -13.58 5.26
CA PHE A 60 -11.54 -14.92 5.75
C PHE A 60 -10.32 -14.82 6.68
N PRO A 61 -10.25 -15.68 7.71
CA PRO A 61 -9.10 -15.69 8.61
C PRO A 61 -7.83 -16.02 7.82
N CYS A 62 -6.76 -15.29 8.13
CA CYS A 62 -5.47 -15.53 7.51
C CYS A 62 -4.80 -16.75 8.16
N PRO A 63 -4.04 -17.56 7.39
CA PRO A 63 -3.32 -18.69 7.95
C PRO A 63 -2.42 -18.26 9.12
N GLY A 64 -2.57 -18.88 10.28
CA GLY A 64 -1.77 -18.59 11.47
C GLY A 64 -2.31 -17.47 12.38
N GLU A 65 -3.43 -16.83 12.04
CA GLU A 65 -4.11 -15.95 12.98
C GLU A 65 -4.69 -16.76 14.14
N SER A 66 -4.18 -16.52 15.35
CA SER A 66 -4.90 -16.90 16.57
C SER A 66 -6.04 -15.91 16.79
N HIS A 67 -7.22 -16.39 17.18
CA HIS A 67 -8.34 -15.53 17.58
C HIS A 67 -7.94 -14.71 18.81
N GLY A 68 -7.36 -13.53 18.59
CA GLY A 68 -7.32 -12.48 19.60
C GLY A 68 -8.75 -12.04 19.90
N PRO A 69 -9.08 -11.66 21.16
CA PRO A 69 -10.43 -11.27 21.51
C PRO A 69 -10.90 -10.15 20.57
N THR A 70 -12.01 -10.39 19.87
CA THR A 70 -12.72 -9.37 19.11
C THR A 70 -12.93 -8.18 20.04
N PRO A 71 -12.46 -6.96 19.70
CA PRO A 71 -12.78 -5.79 20.51
C PRO A 71 -14.31 -5.71 20.62
N PRO A 72 -14.86 -5.54 21.84
CA PRO A 72 -16.30 -5.54 22.02
C PRO A 72 -16.91 -4.45 21.16
N THR A 73 -17.89 -4.84 20.34
CA THR A 73 -18.77 -3.90 19.65
C THR A 73 -19.38 -3.00 20.71
N ALA A 74 -18.97 -1.73 20.74
CA ALA A 74 -19.55 -0.75 21.65
C ALA A 74 -21.04 -0.61 21.31
N ALA A 75 -21.90 -1.04 22.22
CA ALA A 75 -23.33 -0.81 22.11
C ALA A 75 -23.59 0.71 22.19
N ALA A 76 -24.07 1.29 21.11
CA ALA A 76 -24.50 2.69 21.10
C ALA A 76 -25.69 2.84 22.04
N THR A 77 -25.46 3.52 23.17
CA THR A 77 -26.53 3.93 24.08
C THR A 77 -26.99 5.32 23.63
N PRO A 78 -28.28 5.56 23.32
CA PRO A 78 -28.72 6.89 22.93
C PRO A 78 -28.79 7.77 24.18
N SER A 79 -27.82 8.66 24.36
CA SER A 79 -27.94 9.78 25.29
C SER A 79 -28.13 11.07 24.50
N SER A 80 -29.37 11.55 24.54
CA SER A 80 -29.79 12.83 23.99
C SER A 80 -29.46 13.94 24.97
N THR A 81 -28.49 14.77 24.60
CA THR A 81 -28.41 16.23 24.80
C THR A 81 -27.21 16.63 23.96
N VAL A 82 -27.44 17.26 22.80
CA VAL A 82 -26.41 17.54 21.79
C VAL A 82 -25.81 18.92 22.05
N PRO A 83 -24.65 19.04 22.75
CA PRO A 83 -23.76 20.19 22.53
C PRO A 83 -23.38 20.24 21.04
N PRO A 84 -22.97 21.39 20.46
CA PRO A 84 -22.61 21.46 19.05
C PRO A 84 -21.71 20.28 18.70
N THR A 85 -22.21 19.39 17.84
CA THR A 85 -21.50 18.16 17.49
C THR A 85 -20.24 18.60 16.79
N ASP A 86 -19.10 18.31 17.40
CA ASP A 86 -17.83 18.48 16.72
C ASP A 86 -17.80 17.48 15.57
N HIS A 87 -18.02 17.97 14.35
CA HIS A 87 -18.00 17.19 13.12
C HIS A 87 -16.58 16.80 12.70
N TYR A 88 -15.59 16.89 13.59
CA TYR A 88 -14.19 16.56 13.31
C TYR A 88 -14.03 15.14 12.74
N ALA A 89 -14.67 14.15 13.34
CA ALA A 89 -14.54 12.76 12.89
C ALA A 89 -15.11 12.57 11.47
N GLU A 90 -16.28 13.13 11.19
CA GLU A 90 -16.89 13.12 9.86
C GLU A 90 -16.05 13.89 8.84
N ASN A 91 -15.52 15.05 9.22
CA ASN A 91 -14.71 15.91 8.36
C ASN A 91 -13.33 15.32 8.05
N HIS A 92 -12.81 14.41 8.87
CA HIS A 92 -11.49 13.79 8.69
C HIS A 92 -11.53 12.35 8.15
N GLY A 93 -12.68 11.89 7.66
CA GLY A 93 -12.83 10.58 7.01
C GLY A 93 -11.82 10.34 5.88
N PHE A 94 -11.42 11.39 5.15
CA PHE A 94 -10.40 11.34 4.10
C PHE A 94 -9.01 10.90 4.60
N ARG A 95 -8.74 10.99 5.91
CA ARG A 95 -7.50 10.55 6.58
C ARG A 95 -7.64 9.19 7.24
N VAL A 96 -8.78 8.51 7.11
CA VAL A 96 -8.96 7.17 7.64
C VAL A 96 -8.42 6.17 6.61
N PRO A 97 -7.44 5.32 6.97
CA PRO A 97 -6.91 4.31 6.05
C PRO A 97 -8.00 3.34 5.59
N ILE A 98 -7.97 2.95 4.32
CA ILE A 98 -8.86 1.94 3.77
C ILE A 98 -8.42 0.56 4.32
N PRO A 99 -9.29 -0.21 4.97
CA PRO A 99 -8.93 -1.54 5.45
C PRO A 99 -8.62 -2.50 4.30
N LEU A 100 -7.64 -3.38 4.51
CA LEU A 100 -7.40 -4.50 3.61
C LEU A 100 -8.38 -5.64 3.92
N HIS A 101 -8.83 -6.33 2.88
CA HIS A 101 -9.73 -7.47 3.01
C HIS A 101 -9.20 -8.71 2.28
N GLY A 102 -9.71 -9.88 2.69
CA GLY A 102 -9.43 -11.17 2.06
C GLY A 102 -7.93 -11.45 1.87
N ARG A 103 -7.50 -11.79 0.65
CA ARG A 103 -6.10 -12.15 0.39
C ARG A 103 -5.15 -10.97 0.65
N SER A 104 -5.58 -9.75 0.34
CA SER A 104 -4.73 -8.57 0.51
C SER A 104 -4.43 -8.30 1.97
N ARG A 105 -5.40 -8.55 2.86
CA ARG A 105 -5.22 -8.50 4.31
C ARG A 105 -4.14 -9.48 4.77
N CYS A 106 -4.21 -10.73 4.31
CA CYS A 106 -3.26 -11.77 4.72
C CYS A 106 -1.83 -11.50 4.26
N ASP A 107 -1.67 -11.04 3.03
CA ASP A 107 -0.36 -10.64 2.54
C ASP A 107 0.15 -9.39 3.28
N GLY A 108 -0.74 -8.46 3.66
CA GLY A 108 -0.42 -7.28 4.48
C GLY A 108 0.10 -7.66 5.87
N LEU A 109 -0.58 -8.58 6.56
CA LEU A 109 -0.13 -9.10 7.86
C LEU A 109 1.21 -9.83 7.76
N THR A 110 1.43 -10.57 6.67
CA THR A 110 2.73 -11.21 6.39
C THR A 110 3.84 -10.15 6.23
N ALA A 111 3.56 -9.08 5.47
CA ALA A 111 4.50 -7.97 5.30
C ALA A 111 4.82 -7.27 6.63
N VAL A 112 3.81 -6.99 7.46
CA VAL A 112 3.98 -6.45 8.82
C VAL A 112 4.91 -7.32 9.64
N SER A 113 4.67 -8.64 9.69
CA SER A 113 5.52 -9.57 10.45
C SER A 113 6.98 -9.57 9.97
N HIS A 114 7.21 -9.55 8.66
CA HIS A 114 8.57 -9.48 8.10
C HIS A 114 9.26 -8.15 8.43
N VAL A 115 8.55 -7.04 8.34
CA VAL A 115 9.05 -5.71 8.68
C VAL A 115 9.45 -5.63 10.16
N GLU A 116 8.55 -6.04 11.06
CA GLU A 116 8.84 -6.03 12.50
C GLU A 116 10.06 -6.90 12.82
N SER A 117 10.13 -8.09 12.24
CA SER A 117 11.26 -9.01 12.41
C SER A 117 12.59 -8.43 11.90
N ALA A 118 12.58 -7.71 10.77
CA ALA A 118 13.78 -7.11 10.20
C ALA A 118 14.28 -5.88 10.99
N LEU A 119 13.36 -5.14 11.60
CA LEU A 119 13.67 -3.94 12.37
C LEU A 119 14.03 -4.26 13.84
N ASP A 120 13.58 -5.38 14.38
CA ASP A 120 13.85 -5.77 15.78
C ASP A 120 15.36 -5.82 16.13
N PRO A 121 16.27 -6.31 15.27
CA PRO A 121 17.71 -6.23 15.53
C PRO A 121 18.25 -4.79 15.57
N LEU A 122 17.66 -3.84 14.82
CA LEU A 122 18.02 -2.41 14.90
C LEU A 122 17.60 -1.86 16.27
N ARG A 123 16.34 -2.16 16.65
CA ARG A 123 15.77 -1.76 17.92
C ARG A 123 16.60 -2.24 19.11
N ARG A 124 16.91 -3.54 19.18
CA ARG A 124 17.62 -4.16 20.31
C ARG A 124 19.02 -3.58 20.53
N ARG A 125 19.70 -3.15 19.46
CA ARG A 125 21.04 -2.52 19.57
C ARG A 125 21.00 -1.00 19.67
N GLY A 126 19.82 -0.39 19.69
CA GLY A 126 19.65 1.05 19.82
C GLY A 126 19.90 1.86 18.55
N ASP A 127 19.82 1.24 17.37
CA ASP A 127 20.01 1.89 16.08
C ASP A 127 18.70 2.47 15.55
N PHE A 128 18.43 3.73 15.90
CA PHE A 128 17.24 4.48 15.49
C PHE A 128 17.55 5.49 14.37
N SER A 129 18.47 5.14 13.47
CA SER A 129 18.73 5.95 12.27
C SER A 129 17.67 5.65 11.19
N PRO A 130 17.05 6.68 10.58
CA PRO A 130 16.20 6.48 9.41
C PRO A 130 16.91 5.75 8.26
N ASP A 131 18.22 5.97 8.07
CA ASP A 131 18.99 5.30 7.01
C ASP A 131 19.18 3.81 7.28
N SER A 132 19.38 3.42 8.54
CA SER A 132 19.48 2.02 8.95
C SER A 132 18.14 1.30 8.75
N VAL A 133 17.04 1.95 9.13
CA VAL A 133 15.67 1.44 8.91
C VAL A 133 15.40 1.27 7.42
N ARG A 134 15.65 2.31 6.62
CA ARG A 134 15.46 2.24 5.17
C ARG A 134 16.29 1.11 4.56
N SER A 135 17.55 0.98 4.97
CA SER A 135 18.46 -0.09 4.50
C SER A 135 17.93 -1.48 4.83
N ALA A 136 17.48 -1.71 6.07
CA ALA A 136 16.89 -2.98 6.49
C ALA A 136 15.62 -3.32 5.68
N LEU A 137 14.74 -2.34 5.46
CA LEU A 137 13.52 -2.52 4.68
C LEU A 137 13.83 -2.80 3.20
N THR A 138 14.78 -2.09 2.59
CA THR A 138 15.19 -2.41 1.21
C THR A 138 15.88 -3.77 1.11
N GLY A 139 16.53 -4.24 2.18
CA GLY A 139 17.09 -5.59 2.28
C GLY A 139 16.04 -6.69 2.27
N LEU A 140 14.78 -6.38 2.60
CA LEU A 140 13.64 -7.29 2.42
C LEU A 140 13.13 -7.35 0.96
N GLY A 141 13.68 -6.53 0.07
CA GLY A 141 13.28 -6.46 -1.34
C GLY A 141 12.28 -5.34 -1.66
N TYR A 142 11.92 -4.48 -0.70
CA TYR A 142 11.12 -3.30 -0.99
C TYR A 142 11.92 -2.29 -1.83
N SER A 143 11.29 -1.73 -2.86
CA SER A 143 11.91 -0.73 -3.72
C SER A 143 12.33 0.50 -2.92
N ALA A 144 13.58 0.95 -3.08
CA ALA A 144 14.11 2.09 -2.32
C ALA A 144 13.32 3.39 -2.52
N GLY A 145 12.72 3.60 -3.70
CA GLY A 145 11.83 4.74 -3.99
C GLY A 145 10.42 4.62 -3.41
N LYS A 146 10.10 3.48 -2.79
CA LYS A 146 8.80 3.17 -2.16
C LYS A 146 8.92 2.94 -0.65
N VAL A 147 10.10 3.18 -0.09
CA VAL A 147 10.36 3.10 1.35
C VAL A 147 10.75 4.49 1.84
N GLN A 148 9.99 4.98 2.79
CA GLN A 148 10.29 6.18 3.56
C GLN A 148 10.63 5.79 4.99
N ALA A 149 11.60 6.49 5.56
CA ALA A 149 11.92 6.42 6.97
C ALA A 149 12.22 7.84 7.45
N TYR A 150 11.68 8.22 8.60
CA TYR A 150 11.79 9.57 9.13
C TYR A 150 12.00 9.52 10.65
N ARG A 151 12.70 10.52 11.17
CA ARG A 151 12.93 10.64 12.61
C ARG A 151 11.61 10.90 13.31
N ASN A 152 11.32 10.12 14.35
CA ASN A 152 10.15 10.28 15.21
C ASN A 152 10.61 10.41 16.67
N GLY A 153 11.06 11.61 17.04
CA GLY A 153 11.66 11.89 18.35
C GLY A 153 13.14 11.48 18.46
N PRO A 154 13.73 11.54 19.68
CA PRO A 154 15.15 11.30 19.90
C PRO A 154 15.59 9.85 19.65
N THR A 155 14.70 8.89 19.93
CA THR A 155 14.98 7.45 19.86
C THR A 155 13.84 6.71 19.17
N GLY A 156 13.23 7.34 18.16
CA GLY A 156 12.16 6.73 17.39
C GLY A 156 12.32 7.02 15.90
N VAL A 157 11.85 6.09 15.09
CA VAL A 157 11.80 6.19 13.63
C VAL A 157 10.40 5.78 13.18
N GLY A 158 9.76 6.61 12.37
CA GLY A 158 8.59 6.22 11.61
C GLY A 158 8.99 5.75 10.22
N PHE A 159 8.20 4.88 9.61
CA PHE A 159 8.42 4.42 8.25
C PHE A 159 7.10 4.19 7.52
N LEU A 160 7.16 4.29 6.19
CA LEU A 160 6.05 4.05 5.28
C LEU A 160 6.55 3.29 4.06
N ILE A 161 5.87 2.21 3.70
CA ILE A 161 6.21 1.33 2.59
C ILE A 161 5.02 1.24 1.64
N ASP A 162 5.24 1.51 0.36
CA ASP A 162 4.28 1.28 -0.72
C ASP A 162 4.63 -0.01 -1.49
N ILE A 163 3.75 -1.01 -1.42
CA ILE A 163 3.97 -2.36 -1.97
C ILE A 163 3.45 -2.51 -3.42
N GLY A 164 2.97 -1.45 -4.08
CA GLY A 164 2.70 -1.44 -5.53
C GLY A 164 1.23 -1.56 -5.96
N ALA A 165 0.97 -2.19 -7.11
CA ALA A 165 -0.11 -1.95 -8.12
C ALA A 165 -1.59 -1.89 -7.68
N SER A 166 -1.88 -1.97 -6.39
CA SER A 166 -3.13 -1.53 -5.75
C SER A 166 -2.71 -1.23 -4.32
N PRO A 167 -2.71 0.05 -3.87
CA PRO A 167 -1.79 0.50 -2.84
C PRO A 167 -1.97 -0.36 -1.60
N ARG A 168 -1.01 -1.25 -1.38
CA ARG A 168 -0.87 -1.95 -0.12
C ARG A 168 0.24 -1.25 0.60
N CYS A 169 -0.13 -0.64 1.69
CA CYS A 169 0.73 0.21 2.47
C CYS A 169 1.09 -0.53 3.74
N VAL A 170 2.34 -0.37 4.20
CA VAL A 170 2.75 -0.73 5.55
C VAL A 170 3.32 0.51 6.20
N GLU A 171 2.69 0.98 7.27
CA GLU A 171 3.15 2.11 8.07
C GLU A 171 3.47 1.62 9.48
N GLY A 172 4.48 2.21 10.09
CA GLY A 172 4.81 1.82 11.44
C GLY A 172 5.83 2.73 12.12
N THR A 173 6.10 2.38 13.37
CA THR A 173 7.09 3.06 14.19
C THR A 173 7.99 2.05 14.90
N MET A 174 9.24 2.44 15.09
CA MET A 174 10.22 1.72 15.90
C MET A 174 10.74 2.67 16.98
N SER A 175 10.57 2.30 18.24
CA SER A 175 11.12 2.98 19.41
C SER A 175 11.95 1.99 20.24
N ARG A 176 12.53 2.44 21.36
CA ARG A 176 13.22 1.52 22.30
C ARG A 176 12.35 0.36 22.76
N ASP A 177 11.08 0.64 23.04
CA ASP A 177 10.19 -0.31 23.68
C ASP A 177 9.61 -1.31 22.69
N SER A 178 9.30 -0.87 21.47
CA SER A 178 8.62 -1.72 20.48
C SER A 178 8.88 -1.30 19.04
N THR A 179 8.75 -2.27 18.14
CA THR A 179 8.44 -2.02 16.73
C THR A 179 6.98 -2.40 16.50
N LYS A 180 6.21 -1.54 15.84
CA LYS A 180 4.81 -1.80 15.48
C LYS A 180 4.55 -1.36 14.06
N ALA A 181 3.82 -2.15 13.29
CA ALA A 181 3.37 -1.78 11.96
C ALA A 181 1.95 -2.25 11.67
N ASP A 182 1.28 -1.55 10.77
CA ASP A 182 -0.06 -1.87 10.28
C ASP A 182 -0.07 -1.86 8.74
N ALA A 183 -0.93 -2.70 8.16
CA ALA A 183 -1.12 -2.77 6.71
C ALA A 183 -2.49 -2.25 6.30
N PHE A 184 -2.54 -1.41 5.26
CA PHE A 184 -3.77 -0.76 4.78
C PHE A 184 -3.78 -0.55 3.26
N GLY A 185 -4.92 -0.16 2.71
CA GLY A 185 -5.23 -0.03 1.28
C GLY A 185 -5.03 1.37 0.70
N GLY A 186 -4.25 2.25 1.35
CA GLY A 186 -4.20 3.68 1.04
C GLY A 186 -5.32 4.49 1.72
N TYR A 187 -5.63 5.66 1.17
CA TYR A 187 -6.61 6.61 1.71
C TYR A 187 -7.69 6.93 0.66
N PRO A 188 -8.95 7.25 1.05
CA PRO A 188 -10.06 7.48 0.12
C PRO A 188 -9.77 8.47 -1.00
N ASP A 189 -9.12 9.58 -0.66
CA ASP A 189 -8.77 10.66 -1.60
C ASP A 189 -7.27 10.70 -1.95
N GLY A 190 -6.54 9.64 -1.59
CA GLY A 190 -5.11 9.50 -1.84
C GLY A 190 -4.80 8.65 -3.06
N THR A 191 -3.69 8.95 -3.74
CA THR A 191 -3.16 8.12 -4.84
C THR A 191 -2.11 7.11 -4.39
N GLY A 192 -1.80 7.06 -3.09
CA GLY A 192 -0.77 6.22 -2.52
C GLY A 192 -0.93 6.02 -1.02
N CYS A 193 0.20 5.79 -0.35
CA CYS A 193 0.23 5.43 1.06
C CYS A 193 0.36 6.61 2.02
N GLU A 194 0.57 7.83 1.51
CA GLU A 194 0.65 9.02 2.35
C GLU A 194 -0.75 9.53 2.69
N PRO A 195 -1.01 9.92 3.95
CA PRO A 195 -2.25 10.57 4.30
C PRO A 195 -2.43 11.86 3.47
N PRO A 196 -3.57 12.05 2.80
CA PRO A 196 -3.87 13.31 2.12
C PRO A 196 -3.81 14.50 3.08
N SER A 197 -3.30 15.64 2.58
CA SER A 197 -3.23 16.91 3.31
C SER A 197 -4.39 17.84 2.92
N GLY A 198 -5.09 18.39 3.93
CA GLY A 198 -6.18 19.36 3.76
C GLY A 198 -7.58 18.78 4.00
N GLY A 199 -8.53 19.59 4.48
CA GLY A 199 -9.97 19.27 4.58
C GLY A 199 -10.76 20.33 3.83
N HIS A 200 -11.87 19.94 3.19
CA HIS A 200 -12.70 20.82 2.36
C HIS A 200 -13.46 21.87 3.18
#